data_AF-A0A8J7UA08-F1
#
_entry.id   AF-A0A8J7UA08-F1
#
_cell.length_a   1.000
_cell.length_b   1.000
_cell.length_c   1.000
_cell.angle_alpha   90.00
_cell.angle_beta   90.00
_cell.angle_gamma   90.00
#
_symmetry.space_group_name_H-M   'P 1'
#
loop_
_entity.id
_entity.type
_entity.pdbx_description
1 polymer ?
#
loop_
_entity_poly.entity_id
_entity_poly.type
_entity_poly.pdbx_seq_one_letter_code
_entity_poly.pdbx_strand_id
1 'polypeptide(L)'
;MKKRNIKDFLKKKFGRMSDREITDLAEAIKNDKFWYVLPDNKQFIFVVALSRARIKEANFYIAKATYLKQIYIPREIKEFVRRFMIILVEKDTKIGKLVLSWKTFLYLMSSKKHLLPLILNLGTPRKISRKDLSKLIENYEQKR
;
A
#
# COMPACT_ATOMS: atom_id res chain seq x y z
N MET A 1 12.37 -16.46 -19.51
CA MET A 1 11.78 -16.62 -18.16
C MET A 1 10.36 -17.20 -18.33
N LYS A 2 10.12 -18.49 -18.01
CA LYS A 2 8.74 -19.05 -18.02
C LYS A 2 7.87 -18.10 -17.19
N LYS A 3 6.78 -17.58 -17.77
CA LYS A 3 5.77 -16.78 -17.05
C LYS A 3 5.19 -17.67 -15.96
N ARG A 4 5.86 -17.76 -14.80
CA ARG A 4 5.25 -18.35 -13.60
C ARG A 4 3.95 -17.58 -13.42
N ASN A 5 2.85 -18.32 -13.47
CA ASN A 5 1.53 -17.76 -13.24
C ASN A 5 1.58 -16.99 -11.92
N ILE A 6 1.42 -15.67 -12.00
CA ILE A 6 1.58 -14.80 -10.83
C ILE A 6 0.61 -15.20 -9.73
N LYS A 7 -0.55 -15.76 -10.09
CA LYS A 7 -1.54 -16.31 -9.18
C LYS A 7 -0.97 -17.45 -8.35
N ASP A 8 -0.29 -18.42 -8.97
CA ASP A 8 0.31 -19.57 -8.26
C ASP A 8 1.44 -19.13 -7.34
N PHE A 9 2.25 -18.16 -7.78
CA PHE A 9 3.29 -17.57 -6.92
C PHE A 9 2.68 -16.87 -5.69
N LEU A 10 1.59 -16.12 -5.89
CA LEU A 10 0.87 -15.44 -4.81
C LEU A 10 0.20 -16.45 -3.87
N LYS A 11 -0.41 -17.53 -4.38
CA LYS A 11 -0.95 -18.66 -3.58
C LYS A 11 0.11 -19.24 -2.66
N LYS A 12 1.29 -19.58 -3.21
CA LYS A 12 2.39 -20.12 -2.41
C LYS A 12 2.90 -19.13 -1.36
N LYS A 13 3.00 -17.84 -1.72
CA LYS A 13 3.54 -16.81 -0.83
C LYS A 13 2.56 -16.38 0.26
N PHE A 14 1.27 -16.40 -0.03
CA PHE A 14 0.20 -15.91 0.83
C PHE A 14 -0.88 -16.97 1.05
N GLY A 15 -0.48 -18.16 1.51
CA GLY A 15 -1.41 -19.29 1.71
C GLY A 15 -2.56 -19.08 2.71
N ARG A 16 -2.63 -17.91 3.36
CA ARG A 16 -3.74 -17.49 4.24
C ARG A 16 -4.70 -16.50 3.56
N MET A 17 -4.46 -16.11 2.31
CA MET A 17 -5.39 -15.28 1.53
C MET A 17 -6.36 -16.20 0.79
N SER A 18 -7.61 -15.74 0.65
CA SER A 18 -8.60 -16.42 -0.18
C SER A 18 -8.23 -16.34 -1.67
N ASP A 19 -8.77 -17.27 -2.46
CA ASP A 19 -8.56 -17.30 -3.91
C ASP A 19 -9.02 -16.02 -4.62
N ARG A 20 -10.08 -15.38 -4.09
CA ARG A 20 -10.56 -14.09 -4.57
C ARG A 20 -9.54 -12.99 -4.31
N GLU A 21 -9.07 -12.84 -3.07
CA GLU A 21 -8.07 -11.82 -2.73
C GLU A 21 -6.77 -11.97 -3.54
N ILE A 22 -6.36 -13.21 -3.81
CA ILE A 22 -5.19 -13.50 -4.64
C ILE A 22 -5.43 -13.10 -6.09
N THR A 23 -6.61 -13.41 -6.63
CA THR A 23 -6.98 -13.04 -8.01
C THR A 23 -7.02 -11.52 -8.16
N ASP A 24 -7.64 -10.81 -7.21
CA ASP A 24 -7.72 -9.35 -7.22
C ASP A 24 -6.32 -8.70 -7.19
N LEU A 25 -5.41 -9.20 -6.36
CA LEU A 25 -4.04 -8.72 -6.30
C LEU A 25 -3.26 -9.03 -7.59
N ALA A 26 -3.43 -10.24 -8.15
CA ALA A 26 -2.80 -10.63 -9.40
C ALA A 26 -3.23 -9.72 -10.56
N GLU A 27 -4.53 -9.44 -10.66
CA GLU A 27 -5.10 -8.55 -11.66
C GLU A 27 -4.65 -7.10 -11.46
N ALA A 28 -4.61 -6.63 -10.21
CA ALA A 28 -4.10 -5.30 -9.91
C ALA A 28 -2.66 -5.12 -10.39
N ILE A 29 -1.80 -6.14 -10.23
CA ILE A 29 -0.42 -6.11 -10.71
C ILE A 29 -0.38 -6.17 -12.25
N LYS A 30 -1.17 -7.08 -12.85
CA LYS A 30 -1.18 -7.29 -14.31
C LYS A 30 -1.65 -6.05 -15.06
N ASN A 31 -2.66 -5.38 -14.54
CA ASN A 31 -3.30 -4.23 -15.17
C ASN A 31 -2.75 -2.88 -14.65
N ASP A 32 -1.62 -2.89 -13.94
CA ASP A 32 -0.96 -1.69 -13.45
C ASP A 32 -1.86 -0.78 -12.60
N LYS A 33 -2.74 -1.40 -11.80
CA LYS A 33 -3.84 -0.73 -11.09
C LYS A 33 -3.34 0.15 -9.93
N PHE A 34 -4.11 1.19 -9.65
CA PHE A 34 -4.00 2.05 -8.48
C PHE A 34 -5.39 2.41 -7.96
N TRP A 35 -5.46 3.02 -6.77
CA TRP A 35 -6.71 3.51 -6.19
C TRP A 35 -6.52 4.92 -5.64
N TYR A 36 -7.44 5.83 -5.94
CA TYR A 36 -7.48 7.12 -5.26
C TYR A 36 -7.86 6.93 -3.80
N VAL A 37 -7.22 7.73 -2.95
CA VAL A 37 -7.48 7.73 -1.51
C VAL A 37 -8.81 8.45 -1.26
N LEU A 38 -8.96 9.67 -1.76
CA LEU A 38 -10.22 10.41 -1.70
C LEU A 38 -10.74 10.63 -3.13
N PRO A 39 -12.06 10.56 -3.40
CA PRO A 39 -12.62 10.86 -4.71
C PRO A 39 -12.30 12.28 -5.19
N ASP A 40 -12.41 13.25 -4.28
CA ASP A 40 -12.30 14.68 -4.58
C ASP A 40 -10.86 15.21 -4.43
N ASN A 41 -9.98 14.45 -3.76
CA ASN A 41 -8.57 14.79 -3.61
C ASN A 41 -7.68 13.71 -4.26
N LYS A 42 -7.17 14.03 -5.44
CA LYS A 42 -6.33 13.16 -6.27
C LYS A 42 -4.83 13.23 -5.94
N GLN A 43 -4.44 13.96 -4.90
CA GLN A 43 -3.05 14.09 -4.46
C GLN A 43 -2.48 12.76 -3.95
N PHE A 44 -3.32 11.89 -3.38
CA PHE A 44 -2.87 10.64 -2.78
C PHE A 44 -3.50 9.41 -3.43
N ILE A 45 -2.66 8.42 -3.69
CA ILE A 45 -3.07 7.14 -4.27
C ILE A 45 -2.47 5.95 -3.52
N PHE A 46 -3.16 4.83 -3.58
CA PHE A 46 -2.62 3.52 -3.23
C PHE A 46 -2.08 2.82 -4.47
N VAL A 47 -0.86 2.29 -4.36
CA VAL A 47 -0.19 1.49 -5.41
C VAL A 47 0.33 0.17 -4.83
N VAL A 48 0.55 -0.81 -5.70
CA VAL A 48 1.16 -2.10 -5.31
C VAL A 48 2.66 -2.05 -5.53
N ALA A 49 3.45 -2.33 -4.50
CA ALA A 49 4.90 -2.45 -4.61
C ALA A 49 5.29 -3.68 -5.44
N LEU A 50 6.04 -3.48 -6.52
CA LEU A 50 6.55 -4.55 -7.39
C LEU A 50 7.95 -5.01 -7.01
N SER A 51 8.68 -4.20 -6.22
CA SER A 51 9.99 -4.55 -5.67
C SER A 51 10.11 -4.21 -4.18
N ARG A 52 11.24 -4.60 -3.58
CA ARG A 52 11.68 -4.07 -2.28
C ARG A 52 12.32 -2.69 -2.48
N ALA A 53 12.30 -1.85 -1.46
CA ALA A 53 13.00 -0.55 -1.44
C ALA A 53 14.46 -0.72 -1.00
N ARG A 54 15.33 -1.15 -1.93
CA ARG A 54 16.74 -1.49 -1.61
C ARG A 54 17.76 -0.49 -2.14
N ILE A 55 17.47 0.13 -3.26
CA ILE A 55 18.39 1.05 -3.93
C ILE A 55 18.27 2.40 -3.23
N LYS A 56 19.36 2.93 -2.69
CA LYS A 56 19.39 4.26 -2.08
C LYS A 56 19.62 5.31 -3.16
N GLU A 57 18.87 6.40 -3.11
CA GLU A 57 19.00 7.57 -3.99
C GLU A 57 18.80 8.83 -3.16
N ALA A 58 19.86 9.62 -3.01
CA ALA A 58 19.91 10.76 -2.08
C ALA A 58 19.38 10.37 -0.67
N ASN A 59 18.30 11.03 -0.24
CA ASN A 59 17.64 10.83 1.05
C ASN A 59 16.53 9.76 1.03
N PHE A 60 16.35 9.06 -0.10
CA PHE A 60 15.27 8.10 -0.32
C PHE A 60 15.78 6.72 -0.72
N TYR A 61 14.85 5.78 -0.76
CA TYR A 61 15.03 4.44 -1.32
C TYR A 61 14.03 4.21 -2.47
N ILE A 62 14.47 3.58 -3.53
CA ILE A 62 13.64 3.37 -4.72
C ILE A 62 12.90 2.05 -4.62
N ALA A 63 11.59 2.08 -4.89
CA ALA A 63 10.80 0.88 -5.16
C ALA A 63 10.07 1.01 -6.51
N LYS A 64 9.93 -0.12 -7.22
CA LYS A 64 9.03 -0.22 -8.36
C LYS A 64 7.60 -0.39 -7.84
N ALA A 65 6.64 0.24 -8.50
CA ALA A 65 5.24 0.17 -8.13
C ALA A 65 4.34 0.12 -9.36
N THR A 66 3.10 -0.32 -9.18
CA THR A 66 2.06 -0.15 -10.20
C THR A 66 1.78 1.34 -10.43
N TYR A 67 1.30 1.65 -11.63
CA TYR A 67 0.94 2.98 -12.14
C TYR A 67 2.11 3.94 -12.28
N LEU A 68 2.77 4.31 -11.17
CA LEU A 68 3.86 5.29 -11.13
C LEU A 68 5.19 4.76 -11.66
N LYS A 69 5.32 3.43 -11.84
CA LYS A 69 6.53 2.66 -12.22
C LYS A 69 7.66 2.70 -11.19
N GLN A 70 7.92 3.87 -10.62
CA GLN A 70 8.94 4.15 -9.63
C GLN A 70 8.40 5.11 -8.56
N ILE A 71 8.72 4.84 -7.30
CA ILE A 71 8.36 5.66 -6.15
C ILE A 71 9.55 5.80 -5.17
N TYR A 72 9.57 6.92 -4.46
CA TYR A 72 10.58 7.27 -3.47
C TYR A 72 10.09 6.93 -2.06
N ILE A 73 10.85 6.10 -1.36
CA ILE A 73 10.49 5.58 -0.05
C ILE A 73 11.41 6.21 1.00
N PRO A 74 10.87 6.97 1.96
CA PRO A 74 11.62 7.50 3.08
C PRO A 74 12.31 6.39 3.90
N ARG A 75 13.43 6.74 4.54
CA ARG A 75 14.26 5.79 5.31
C ARG A 75 13.45 5.08 6.40
N GLU A 76 12.50 5.79 7.00
CA GLU A 76 11.63 5.39 8.10
C GLU A 76 10.74 4.20 7.74
N ILE A 77 10.38 4.05 6.46
CA ILE A 77 9.47 2.98 6.01
C ILE A 77 10.08 1.98 5.04
N LYS A 78 11.34 2.17 4.62
CA LYS A 78 11.99 1.34 3.60
C LYS A 78 11.98 -0.15 3.92
N GLU A 79 12.19 -0.51 5.18
CA GLU A 79 12.30 -1.90 5.62
C GLU A 79 10.96 -2.65 5.56
N PHE A 80 9.87 -1.90 5.63
CA PHE A 80 8.51 -2.42 5.52
C PHE A 80 8.07 -2.59 4.07
N VAL A 81 8.70 -1.89 3.11
CA VAL A 81 8.41 -2.01 1.69
C VAL A 81 8.94 -3.33 1.14
N ARG A 82 8.00 -4.27 0.99
CA ARG A 82 8.22 -5.58 0.37
C ARG A 82 7.36 -5.70 -0.88
N ARG A 83 7.78 -6.57 -1.80
CA ARG A 83 7.00 -6.89 -2.99
C ARG A 83 5.60 -7.38 -2.59
N PHE A 84 4.59 -6.76 -3.20
CA PHE A 84 3.14 -6.88 -3.01
C PHE A 84 2.55 -6.20 -1.78
N MET A 85 3.31 -5.32 -1.13
CA MET A 85 2.74 -4.40 -0.15
C MET A 85 1.98 -3.28 -0.86
N ILE A 86 0.97 -2.74 -0.19
CA ILE A 86 0.27 -1.54 -0.64
C ILE A 86 0.98 -0.32 -0.06
N ILE A 87 1.18 0.68 -0.89
CA ILE A 87 1.86 1.90 -0.49
C ILE A 87 0.95 3.08 -0.80
N LEU A 88 0.71 3.92 0.21
CA LEU A 88 0.14 5.24 0.04
C LEU A 88 1.23 6.17 -0.49
N VAL A 89 0.97 6.81 -1.62
CA VAL A 89 1.93 7.66 -2.31
C VAL A 89 1.30 9.01 -2.58
N GLU A 90 2.04 10.07 -2.28
CA GLU A 90 1.76 11.40 -2.80
C GLU A 90 2.12 11.42 -4.29
N LYS A 91 1.12 11.61 -5.15
CA LYS A 91 1.18 11.33 -6.58
C LYS A 91 2.23 12.18 -7.31
N ASP A 92 2.28 13.47 -7.01
CA ASP A 92 3.12 14.42 -7.75
C ASP A 92 4.60 14.26 -7.39
N THR A 93 4.91 14.12 -6.10
CA THR A 93 6.27 13.89 -5.61
C THR A 93 6.72 12.44 -5.71
N LYS A 94 5.77 11.52 -5.92
CA LYS A 94 5.96 10.06 -5.89
C LYS A 94 6.54 9.56 -4.56
N ILE A 95 6.32 10.28 -3.47
CA ILE A 95 6.84 9.95 -2.14
C ILE A 95 5.86 9.03 -1.40
N GLY A 96 6.36 7.87 -0.97
CA GLY A 96 5.62 6.95 -0.12
C GLY A 96 5.44 7.50 1.29
N LYS A 97 4.19 7.52 1.76
CA LYS A 97 3.81 7.98 3.11
C LYS A 97 3.42 6.83 4.02
N LEU A 98 2.89 5.74 3.47
CA LEU A 98 2.37 4.64 4.29
C LEU A 98 2.60 3.29 3.64
N VAL A 99 2.86 2.27 4.46
CA VAL A 99 2.94 0.87 4.00
C VAL A 99 1.86 0.03 4.68
N LEU A 100 1.06 -0.66 3.87
CA LEU A 100 -0.04 -1.53 4.28
C LEU A 100 0.14 -2.94 3.72
N SER A 101 -0.31 -3.93 4.48
CA SER A 101 -0.56 -5.25 3.92
C SER A 101 -1.80 -5.22 3.01
N TRP A 102 -1.91 -6.14 2.06
CA TRP A 102 -3.12 -6.27 1.23
C TRP A 102 -4.39 -6.41 2.07
N LYS A 103 -4.37 -7.26 3.10
CA LYS A 103 -5.51 -7.43 4.02
C LYS A 103 -5.89 -6.16 4.76
N THR A 104 -4.89 -5.39 5.22
CA THR A 104 -5.14 -4.09 5.87
C THR A 104 -5.75 -3.09 4.90
N PHE A 105 -5.26 -3.07 3.66
CA PHE A 105 -5.82 -2.24 2.60
C PHE A 105 -7.28 -2.61 2.30
N LEU A 106 -7.60 -3.90 2.13
CA LEU A 106 -8.98 -4.33 1.90
C LEU A 106 -9.89 -3.94 3.05
N TYR A 107 -9.46 -4.14 4.30
CA TYR A 107 -10.21 -3.72 5.50
C TYR A 107 -10.48 -2.21 5.53
N LEU A 108 -9.48 -1.39 5.19
CA LEU A 108 -9.63 0.05 5.09
C LEU A 108 -10.64 0.44 3.99
N MET A 109 -10.55 -0.19 2.82
CA MET A 109 -11.40 0.12 1.66
C MET A 109 -12.86 -0.35 1.82
N SER A 110 -13.09 -1.45 2.54
CA SER A 110 -14.43 -2.02 2.73
C SER A 110 -15.28 -1.27 3.75
N SER A 111 -14.66 -0.69 4.79
CA SER A 111 -15.40 -0.41 6.02
C SER A 111 -15.17 0.98 6.59
N LYS A 112 -14.11 1.70 6.18
CA LYS A 112 -13.67 2.90 6.91
C LYS A 112 -13.00 3.97 6.03
N LYS A 113 -13.53 4.23 4.83
CA LYS A 113 -13.00 5.28 3.92
C LYS A 113 -12.96 6.69 4.55
N HIS A 114 -13.81 6.97 5.53
CA HIS A 114 -13.81 8.25 6.27
C HIS A 114 -12.56 8.45 7.16
N LEU A 115 -11.73 7.43 7.37
CA LEU A 115 -10.48 7.55 8.13
C LEU A 115 -9.27 7.94 7.27
N LEU A 116 -9.44 8.00 5.96
CA LEU A 116 -8.37 8.36 5.04
C LEU A 116 -7.80 9.76 5.35
N PRO A 117 -8.61 10.78 5.69
CA PRO A 117 -8.08 12.06 6.18
C PRO A 117 -7.21 11.92 7.45
N LEU A 118 -7.61 11.08 8.40
CA LEU A 118 -6.82 10.82 9.61
C LEU A 118 -5.47 10.20 9.27
N ILE A 119 -5.44 9.25 8.33
CA ILE A 119 -4.21 8.60 7.87
C ILE A 119 -3.28 9.60 7.17
N LEU A 120 -3.83 10.55 6.40
CA LEU A 120 -3.05 11.61 5.77
C LEU A 120 -2.44 12.57 6.80
N ASN A 121 -3.12 12.79 7.93
CA ASN A 121 -2.69 13.69 9.00
C ASN A 121 -1.66 13.08 9.97
N LEU A 122 -1.26 11.81 9.82
CA LEU A 122 -0.28 11.17 10.72
C LEU A 122 1.14 11.77 10.64
N GLY A 123 1.40 12.66 9.67
CA GLY A 123 2.59 13.52 9.57
C GLY A 123 3.91 12.82 9.29
N THR A 124 4.05 11.55 9.68
CA THR A 124 5.28 10.77 9.62
C THR A 124 5.07 9.50 8.81
N PRO A 125 5.97 9.18 7.86
CA PRO A 125 5.89 7.93 7.14
C PRO A 125 5.93 6.74 8.08
N ARG A 126 4.97 5.81 7.96
CA ARG A 126 4.93 4.61 8.82
C ARG A 126 4.30 3.40 8.15
N LYS A 127 4.55 2.22 8.73
CA LYS A 127 3.75 1.02 8.47
C LYS A 127 2.53 1.04 9.38
N ILE A 128 1.36 0.74 8.83
CA ILE A 128 0.13 0.54 9.62
C ILE A 128 -0.30 -0.92 9.52
N SER A 129 -0.38 -1.57 10.69
CA SER A 129 -1.00 -2.88 10.83
C SER A 129 -2.52 -2.76 10.99
N ARG A 130 -3.23 -3.89 10.93
CA ARG A 130 -4.66 -3.91 11.21
C ARG A 130 -4.97 -3.48 12.65
N LYS A 131 -4.13 -3.86 13.63
CA LYS A 131 -4.29 -3.47 15.04
C LYS A 131 -4.14 -1.95 15.20
N ASP A 132 -3.17 -1.35 14.52
CA ASP A 132 -2.97 0.10 14.55
C ASP A 132 -4.17 0.82 13.93
N LEU A 133 -4.71 0.28 12.83
CA LEU A 133 -5.92 0.82 12.22
C LEU A 133 -7.11 0.75 13.18
N SER A 134 -7.33 -0.39 13.85
CA SER A 134 -8.39 -0.55 14.85
C SER A 134 -8.26 0.42 16.02
N LYS A 135 -7.05 0.63 16.55
CA LYS A 135 -6.83 1.63 17.62
C LYS A 135 -7.07 3.06 17.15
N LEU A 136 -6.63 3.40 15.94
CA LEU A 136 -6.90 4.71 15.34
C LEU A 136 -8.40 4.95 15.16
N ILE A 137 -9.16 3.88 14.87
CA ILE A 137 -10.63 3.91 14.79
C ILE A 137 -11.25 4.19 16.16
N GLU A 138 -10.92 3.37 17.16
CA GLU A 138 -11.47 3.48 18.51
C GLU A 138 -11.24 4.89 19.09
N ASN A 139 -10.01 5.40 18.95
CA ASN A 139 -9.65 6.73 19.44
C ASN A 139 -10.37 7.87 18.69
N TYR A 140 -10.71 7.67 17.42
CA TYR A 140 -11.45 8.67 16.65
C TYR A 140 -12.93 8.68 17.00
N GLU A 141 -13.52 7.49 17.19
CA GLU A 141 -14.93 7.34 17.59
C GLU A 141 -15.18 7.84 19.02
N GLN A 142 -14.19 7.74 19.94
CA GLN A 142 -14.28 8.29 21.30
C GLN A 142 -14.12 9.83 21.40
N LYS A 143 -13.59 10.48 20.35
CA LYS A 143 -13.40 11.94 20.31
C LYS A 143 -14.56 12.68 19.63
N ARG A 144 -15.57 11.95 19.18
CA ARG A 144 -16.84 12.46 18.67
C ARG A 144 -17.90 12.37 19.76
#